data_AF-A0A1N7QP47-F1
#
_entry.id   AF-A0A1N7QP47-F1
#
_cell.length_a   1.000
_cell.length_b   1.000
_cell.length_c   1.000
_cell.angle_alpha   90.00
_cell.angle_beta   90.00
_cell.angle_gamma   90.00
#
_symmetry.space_group_name_H-M   'P 1'
#
loop_
_entity.id
_entity.type
_entity.pdbx_description
1 polymer ?
#
loop_
_entity_poly.entity_id
_entity_poly.type
_entity_poly.pdbx_seq_one_letter_code
_entity_poly.pdbx_strand_id
1 'polypeptide(L)'
;MIASLFLIIGCKEEKKEAVVNQSETEVKENVVQETKPQANESEEAKKWLEKSIEAYFNSGLSNLDNNMQKMTTDDYYDYKGDAMNVDMDLDGSLTEKEFNDKWKGKFDTKKAGVGIGFLISGQDWDKIQTTKCQLISENTNDFLFDVVLTDKSMKEVYPIKIKVIKENGSFLIADVLQDVPEFN
;
A
#
# COMPACT_ATOMS: atom_id res chain seq x y z
N MET A 1 -12.82 -50.52 -43.05
CA MET A 1 -14.20 -50.57 -42.53
C MET A 1 -14.62 -49.15 -42.19
N ILE A 2 -15.48 -48.55 -43.04
CA ILE A 2 -16.90 -48.19 -42.73
C ILE A 2 -16.94 -46.99 -41.75
N ALA A 3 -16.98 -45.77 -42.29
CA ALA A 3 -18.17 -44.91 -42.47
C ALA A 3 -18.54 -44.18 -41.17
N SER A 4 -18.23 -42.88 -41.06
CA SER A 4 -19.12 -41.74 -41.37
C SER A 4 -20.31 -41.65 -40.43
N LEU A 5 -20.50 -40.50 -39.75
CA LEU A 5 -21.73 -39.72 -39.90
C LEU A 5 -21.56 -38.33 -39.24
N PHE A 6 -21.50 -37.31 -40.09
CA PHE A 6 -21.82 -35.93 -39.76
C PHE A 6 -23.33 -35.81 -39.49
N LEU A 7 -23.73 -35.05 -38.48
CA LEU A 7 -25.09 -34.52 -38.37
C LEU A 7 -25.01 -33.00 -38.26
N ILE A 8 -25.20 -32.35 -39.41
CA ILE A 8 -25.49 -30.92 -39.54
C ILE A 8 -27.01 -30.81 -39.60
N ILE A 9 -27.61 -30.05 -38.69
CA ILE A 9 -29.04 -29.69 -38.76
C ILE A 9 -29.13 -28.32 -39.44
N GLY A 10 -29.54 -28.29 -40.72
CA GLY A 10 -30.26 -27.16 -41.34
C GLY A 10 -31.77 -27.32 -41.07
N CYS A 11 -32.70 -26.41 -41.35
CA CYS A 11 -32.78 -25.13 -42.05
C CYS A 11 -34.12 -24.50 -41.62
N LYS A 12 -34.24 -23.17 -41.61
CA LYS A 12 -35.31 -22.45 -42.31
C LYS A 12 -35.10 -20.94 -42.25
N GLU A 13 -34.99 -20.34 -43.44
CA GLU A 13 -35.20 -18.91 -43.68
C GLU A 13 -36.69 -18.58 -43.59
N GLU A 14 -37.01 -17.36 -43.15
CA GLU A 14 -38.07 -16.55 -43.75
C GLU A 14 -37.77 -15.06 -43.48
N LYS A 15 -37.56 -14.30 -44.57
CA LYS A 15 -37.55 -12.83 -44.58
C LYS A 15 -38.99 -12.33 -44.74
N LYS A 16 -39.40 -11.36 -43.91
CA LYS A 16 -40.41 -10.34 -44.28
C LYS A 16 -40.04 -8.99 -43.65
N GLU A 17 -39.80 -8.00 -44.50
CA GLU A 17 -39.82 -6.58 -44.14
C GLU A 17 -41.28 -6.09 -44.13
N ALA A 18 -41.65 -5.26 -43.15
CA ALA A 18 -42.66 -4.19 -43.26
C ALA A 18 -42.69 -3.29 -41.99
N VAL A 19 -42.00 -2.15 -42.07
CA VAL A 19 -42.46 -0.77 -41.82
C VAL A 19 -43.57 -0.49 -40.76
N VAL A 20 -43.15 0.28 -39.73
CA VAL A 20 -43.83 1.38 -38.98
C VAL A 20 -44.98 1.06 -38.01
N ASN A 21 -44.76 1.34 -36.71
CA ASN A 21 -45.53 2.39 -36.02
C ASN A 21 -44.85 2.91 -34.74
N GLN A 22 -45.03 4.22 -34.51
CA GLN A 22 -44.53 5.05 -33.43
C GLN A 22 -45.19 4.73 -32.08
N SER A 23 -44.48 4.90 -30.95
CA SER A 23 -44.79 5.93 -29.93
C SER A 23 -44.08 5.66 -28.58
N GLU A 24 -43.45 6.73 -28.08
CA GLU A 24 -43.26 7.15 -26.67
C GLU A 24 -42.45 6.33 -25.66
N THR A 25 -41.35 6.99 -25.25
CA THR A 25 -40.90 7.23 -23.87
C THR A 25 -40.47 6.02 -23.03
N GLU A 26 -39.16 5.83 -22.92
CA GLU A 26 -38.56 5.35 -21.67
C GLU A 26 -37.32 6.18 -21.34
N VAL A 27 -37.45 6.90 -20.23
CA VAL A 27 -36.39 7.58 -19.51
C VAL A 27 -35.30 6.55 -19.23
N LYS A 28 -34.12 6.70 -19.85
CA LYS A 28 -32.93 6.00 -19.39
C LYS A 28 -32.56 6.59 -18.03
N GLU A 29 -33.06 5.94 -17.00
CA GLU A 29 -32.54 6.01 -15.65
C GLU A 29 -31.05 5.68 -15.74
N ASN A 30 -30.21 6.72 -15.72
CA ASN A 30 -28.82 6.55 -15.35
C ASN A 30 -28.87 6.06 -13.91
N VAL A 31 -28.69 4.75 -13.74
CA VAL A 31 -28.31 4.15 -12.47
C VAL A 31 -27.03 4.86 -12.05
N VAL A 32 -27.20 5.90 -11.24
CA VAL A 32 -26.13 6.51 -10.46
C VAL A 32 -25.64 5.37 -9.60
N GLN A 33 -24.53 4.75 -10.02
CA GLN A 33 -23.72 3.98 -9.09
C GLN A 33 -23.45 4.91 -7.92
N GLU A 34 -23.97 4.56 -6.76
CA GLU A 34 -23.67 5.26 -5.52
C GLU A 34 -22.16 5.21 -5.31
N THR A 35 -21.47 6.25 -5.75
CA THR A 35 -20.14 6.60 -5.31
C THR A 35 -20.29 6.96 -3.83
N LYS A 36 -20.10 5.98 -2.95
CA LYS A 36 -19.60 6.29 -1.60
C LYS A 36 -18.41 7.23 -1.77
N PRO A 37 -18.34 8.35 -1.03
CA PRO A 37 -17.24 9.29 -1.22
C PRO A 37 -15.93 8.60 -0.83
N GLN A 38 -15.11 8.29 -1.83
CA GLN A 38 -13.72 7.80 -1.70
C GLN A 38 -12.89 8.69 -0.76
N ALA A 39 -13.23 9.98 -0.69
CA ALA A 39 -12.66 10.96 0.23
C ALA A 39 -12.79 10.61 1.72
N ASN A 40 -13.69 9.71 2.12
CA ASN A 40 -13.77 9.28 3.53
C ASN A 40 -12.70 8.23 3.88
N GLU A 41 -12.35 7.35 2.94
CA GLU A 41 -11.41 6.25 3.25
C GLU A 41 -9.97 6.74 3.41
N SER A 42 -9.53 7.71 2.62
CA SER A 42 -8.20 8.31 2.79
C SER A 42 -8.07 9.09 4.10
N GLU A 43 -9.13 9.75 4.57
CA GLU A 43 -9.17 10.40 5.88
C GLU A 43 -9.18 9.39 7.04
N GLU A 44 -9.86 8.25 6.87
CA GLU A 44 -9.79 7.13 7.82
C GLU A 44 -8.38 6.53 7.87
N ALA A 45 -7.76 6.28 6.70
CA ALA A 45 -6.40 5.77 6.58
C ALA A 45 -5.38 6.72 7.22
N LYS A 46 -5.52 8.04 6.99
CA LYS A 46 -4.69 9.08 7.61
C LYS A 46 -4.80 9.05 9.13
N LYS A 47 -6.03 9.07 9.67
CA LYS A 47 -6.25 9.05 11.13
C LYS A 47 -5.74 7.76 11.76
N TRP A 48 -5.89 6.65 11.06
CA TRP A 48 -5.32 5.38 11.48
C TRP A 48 -3.79 5.47 11.52
N LEU A 49 -3.16 5.98 10.45
CA LEU A 49 -1.70 6.08 10.34
C LEU A 49 -1.11 6.95 11.45
N GLU A 50 -1.68 8.14 11.68
CA GLU A 50 -1.24 9.05 12.75
C GLU A 50 -1.30 8.38 14.13
N LYS A 51 -2.40 7.67 14.44
CA LYS A 51 -2.57 6.95 15.70
C LYS A 51 -1.63 5.75 15.83
N SER A 52 -1.44 4.99 14.75
CA SER A 52 -0.56 3.82 14.74
C SER A 52 0.89 4.21 14.97
N ILE A 53 1.35 5.31 14.36
CA ILE A 53 2.70 5.87 14.59
C ILE A 53 2.86 6.32 16.05
N GLU A 54 1.90 7.08 16.57
CA GLU A 54 1.95 7.52 17.98
C GLU A 54 1.95 6.32 18.95
N ALA A 55 1.10 5.31 18.70
CA ALA A 55 1.02 4.11 19.52
C ALA A 55 2.32 3.30 19.47
N TYR A 56 2.95 3.17 18.29
CA TYR A 56 4.22 2.48 18.12
C TYR A 56 5.31 3.08 19.02
N PHE A 57 5.55 4.40 18.92
CA PHE A 57 6.61 5.06 19.69
C PHE A 57 6.31 5.16 21.19
N ASN A 58 5.04 5.05 21.59
CA ASN A 58 4.63 5.03 23.01
C ASN A 58 4.55 3.61 23.62
N SER A 59 4.77 2.55 22.84
CA SER A 59 4.52 1.17 23.28
C SER A 59 5.63 0.55 24.16
N GLY A 60 6.76 1.24 24.31
CA GLY A 60 7.94 0.73 25.00
C GLY A 60 8.79 -0.20 24.14
N LEU A 61 10.10 -0.19 24.36
CA LEU A 61 11.10 -0.84 23.47
C LEU A 61 10.85 -2.34 23.24
N SER A 62 10.37 -3.07 24.25
CA SER A 62 10.12 -4.51 24.15
C SER A 62 8.94 -4.88 23.25
N ASN A 63 8.09 -3.92 22.85
CA ASN A 63 6.89 -4.15 22.05
C ASN A 63 7.03 -3.70 20.59
N LEU A 64 8.15 -3.05 20.23
CA LEU A 64 8.30 -2.42 18.93
C LEU A 64 8.19 -3.42 17.78
N ASP A 65 8.92 -4.53 17.84
CA ASP A 65 8.91 -5.55 16.79
C ASP A 65 7.49 -6.12 16.55
N ASN A 66 6.81 -6.52 17.63
CA ASN A 66 5.42 -7.00 17.58
C ASN A 66 4.46 -5.94 17.02
N ASN A 67 4.65 -4.67 17.38
CA ASN A 67 3.82 -3.59 16.87
C ASN A 67 4.09 -3.27 15.41
N MET A 68 5.35 -3.31 14.97
CA MET A 68 5.72 -3.20 13.56
C MET A 68 5.03 -4.31 12.76
N GLN A 69 5.14 -5.57 13.20
CA GLN A 69 4.50 -6.70 12.56
C GLN A 69 2.98 -6.52 12.43
N LYS A 70 2.30 -6.05 13.49
CA LYS A 70 0.84 -5.86 13.47
C LYS A 70 0.34 -4.72 12.60
N MET A 71 1.16 -3.68 12.39
CA MET A 71 0.75 -2.47 11.67
C MET A 71 1.24 -2.45 10.21
N THR A 72 1.99 -3.47 9.80
CA THR A 72 2.55 -3.59 8.45
C THR A 72 2.00 -4.81 7.74
N THR A 73 2.11 -4.84 6.42
CA THR A 73 1.94 -6.09 5.67
C THR A 73 3.12 -7.02 5.95
N ASP A 74 2.91 -8.34 5.97
CA ASP A 74 3.97 -9.34 6.19
C ASP A 74 5.18 -9.11 5.28
N ASP A 75 4.94 -8.83 3.99
CA ASP A 75 6.00 -8.57 3.02
C ASP A 75 6.86 -7.35 3.36
N TYR A 76 6.24 -6.29 3.88
CA TYR A 76 6.94 -5.08 4.26
C TYR A 76 7.65 -5.25 5.61
N TYR A 77 7.07 -6.02 6.54
CA TYR A 77 7.74 -6.40 7.78
C TYR A 77 9.06 -7.13 7.48
N ASP A 78 9.02 -8.14 6.62
CA ASP A 78 10.21 -8.91 6.20
C ASP A 78 11.21 -8.03 5.45
N TYR A 79 10.73 -7.23 4.50
CA TYR A 79 11.56 -6.29 3.73
C TYR A 79 12.28 -5.29 4.63
N LYS A 80 11.56 -4.69 5.59
CA LYS A 80 12.14 -3.70 6.49
C LYS A 80 13.10 -4.35 7.48
N GLY A 81 12.79 -5.55 7.96
CA GLY A 81 13.68 -6.36 8.77
C GLY A 81 15.02 -6.61 8.07
N ASP A 82 14.99 -7.04 6.81
CA ASP A 82 16.22 -7.22 6.03
C ASP A 82 16.96 -5.88 5.83
N ALA A 83 16.23 -4.81 5.44
CA ALA A 83 16.82 -3.50 5.17
C ALA A 83 17.55 -2.91 6.39
N MET A 84 17.02 -3.14 7.59
CA MET A 84 17.61 -2.70 8.85
C MET A 84 18.91 -3.43 9.20
N ASN A 85 19.11 -4.64 8.69
CA ASN A 85 20.20 -5.53 9.07
C ASN A 85 21.24 -5.78 7.96
N VAL A 86 21.10 -5.12 6.80
CA VAL A 86 22.08 -5.26 5.70
C VAL A 86 23.49 -4.96 6.20
N ASP A 87 24.43 -5.84 5.88
CA ASP A 87 25.86 -5.76 6.24
C ASP A 87 26.15 -5.64 7.75
N MET A 88 25.15 -5.85 8.63
CA MET A 88 25.40 -6.06 10.05
C MET A 88 25.83 -7.52 10.19
N ASP A 89 27.07 -7.83 10.56
CA ASP A 89 27.64 -9.20 10.68
C ASP A 89 26.90 -10.10 11.71
N LEU A 90 25.60 -10.32 11.50
CA LEU A 90 24.64 -11.07 12.28
C LEU A 90 24.16 -12.24 11.42
N ASP A 91 23.79 -13.34 12.07
CA ASP A 91 23.24 -14.48 11.36
C ASP A 91 21.91 -14.11 10.69
N GLY A 92 21.82 -14.35 9.38
CA GLY A 92 20.66 -13.97 8.56
C GLY A 92 20.73 -12.59 7.89
N SER A 93 21.74 -11.77 8.18
CA SER A 93 21.94 -10.51 7.46
C SER A 93 22.32 -10.72 6.01
N LEU A 94 21.77 -9.88 5.14
CA LEU A 94 22.05 -9.88 3.71
C LEU A 94 23.16 -8.88 3.39
N THR A 95 23.97 -9.17 2.38
CA THR A 95 24.75 -8.12 1.71
C THR A 95 23.82 -7.16 0.96
N GLU A 96 24.28 -5.93 0.69
CA GLU A 96 23.48 -4.97 -0.10
C GLU A 96 23.04 -5.56 -1.46
N LYS A 97 23.90 -6.37 -2.08
CA LYS A 97 23.58 -7.04 -3.35
C LYS A 97 22.48 -8.07 -3.19
N GLU A 98 22.55 -8.91 -2.15
CA GLU A 98 21.53 -9.94 -1.88
C GLU A 98 20.19 -9.32 -1.49
N PHE A 99 20.21 -8.27 -0.68
CA PHE A 99 19.03 -7.47 -0.36
C PHE A 99 18.37 -6.93 -1.63
N ASN A 100 19.15 -6.27 -2.48
CA ASN A 100 18.66 -5.74 -3.76
C ASN A 100 18.09 -6.85 -4.65
N ASP A 101 18.79 -7.99 -4.79
CA ASP A 101 18.34 -9.10 -5.64
C ASP A 101 17.05 -9.75 -5.12
N LYS A 102 16.88 -9.86 -3.79
CA LYS A 102 15.68 -10.40 -3.15
C LYS A 102 14.45 -9.51 -3.37
N TRP A 103 14.61 -8.18 -3.24
CA TRP A 103 13.47 -7.27 -3.08
C TRP A 103 13.14 -6.38 -4.28
N LYS A 104 14.06 -6.20 -5.26
CA LYS A 104 13.87 -5.31 -6.42
C LYS A 104 12.65 -5.58 -7.30
N GLY A 105 12.05 -6.78 -7.19
CA GLY A 105 10.83 -7.13 -7.91
C GLY A 105 9.55 -6.60 -7.25
N LYS A 106 9.63 -6.13 -6.00
CA LYS A 106 8.47 -5.79 -5.17
C LYS A 106 8.55 -4.39 -4.55
N PHE A 107 9.76 -3.96 -4.17
CA PHE A 107 10.00 -2.68 -3.51
C PHE A 107 11.04 -1.85 -4.28
N ASP A 108 11.01 -0.53 -4.10
CA ASP A 108 12.10 0.34 -4.54
C ASP A 108 13.24 0.26 -3.52
N THR A 109 14.20 -0.63 -3.76
CA THR A 109 15.29 -0.90 -2.83
C THR A 109 16.22 0.30 -2.62
N LYS A 110 16.18 1.31 -3.50
CA LYS A 110 16.92 2.58 -3.32
C LYS A 110 16.30 3.48 -2.26
N LYS A 111 15.05 3.20 -1.87
CA LYS A 111 14.28 3.91 -0.85
C LYS A 111 14.03 3.06 0.40
N ALA A 112 14.80 1.99 0.57
CA ALA A 112 14.66 1.04 1.69
C ALA A 112 15.02 1.63 3.05
N GLY A 113 15.82 2.71 3.07
CA GLY A 113 16.50 3.15 4.29
C GLY A 113 17.39 2.04 4.85
N VAL A 114 18.36 1.58 4.07
CA VAL A 114 19.32 0.56 4.52
C VAL A 114 20.04 1.04 5.78
N GLY A 115 20.05 0.21 6.82
CA GLY A 115 20.63 0.54 8.14
C GLY A 115 19.84 1.58 8.94
N ILE A 116 18.68 2.03 8.45
CA ILE A 116 17.78 2.96 9.13
C ILE A 116 16.70 2.17 9.86
N GLY A 117 16.38 2.55 11.10
CA GLY A 117 15.24 1.99 11.84
C GLY A 117 13.87 2.19 11.18
N PHE A 118 12.84 1.59 11.76
CA PHE A 118 11.47 1.75 11.31
C PHE A 118 10.96 3.18 11.56
N LEU A 119 10.48 3.85 10.50
CA LEU A 119 9.93 5.21 10.47
C LEU A 119 10.91 6.38 10.75
N ILE A 120 11.95 6.17 11.56
CA ILE A 120 12.95 7.20 11.91
C ILE A 120 14.38 6.69 11.73
N SER A 121 15.32 7.60 11.49
CA SER A 121 16.75 7.29 11.44
C SER A 121 17.47 7.35 12.79
N GLY A 122 16.84 7.93 13.81
CA GLY A 122 17.36 7.94 15.17
C GLY A 122 17.28 6.56 15.84
N GLN A 123 18.31 6.19 16.60
CA GLN A 123 18.28 5.02 17.48
C GLN A 123 17.53 5.31 18.79
N ASP A 124 17.63 6.54 19.28
CA ASP A 124 16.94 7.04 20.47
C ASP A 124 15.93 8.12 20.10
N TRP A 125 14.85 8.22 20.87
CA TRP A 125 13.86 9.29 20.79
C TRP A 125 13.34 9.65 22.18
N ASP A 126 12.90 10.90 22.35
CA ASP A 126 12.11 11.34 23.50
C ASP A 126 10.61 11.22 23.16
N LYS A 127 10.15 12.01 22.19
CA LYS A 127 8.75 11.97 21.75
C LYS A 127 8.65 12.25 20.25
N ILE A 128 8.26 11.21 19.52
CA ILE A 128 7.91 11.33 18.11
C ILE A 128 6.48 11.89 17.97
N GLN A 129 6.33 12.90 17.11
CA GLN A 129 5.04 13.48 16.73
C GLN A 129 4.90 13.56 15.22
N THR A 130 3.72 13.23 14.70
CA THR A 130 3.37 13.49 13.31
C THR A 130 2.98 14.96 13.15
N THR A 131 3.79 15.73 12.41
CA THR A 131 3.54 17.17 12.17
C THR A 131 2.97 17.45 10.79
N LYS A 132 3.14 16.51 9.86
CA LYS A 132 2.50 16.49 8.54
C LYS A 132 2.06 15.07 8.23
N CYS A 133 0.84 14.93 7.71
CA CYS A 133 0.36 13.72 7.07
C CYS A 133 -0.62 14.16 5.96
N GLN A 134 -0.12 14.18 4.73
CA GLN A 134 -0.83 14.71 3.56
C GLN A 134 -0.95 13.64 2.50
N LEU A 135 -2.16 13.39 2.01
CA LEU A 135 -2.37 12.47 0.90
C LEU A 135 -1.68 13.01 -0.37
N ILE A 136 -0.84 12.18 -0.99
CA ILE A 136 -0.19 12.45 -2.29
C ILE A 136 -1.04 11.88 -3.41
N SER A 137 -1.43 10.61 -3.28
CA SER A 137 -2.21 9.89 -4.28
C SER A 137 -2.99 8.76 -3.63
N GLU A 138 -4.12 8.39 -4.22
CA GLU A 138 -4.94 7.26 -3.80
C GLU A 138 -5.44 6.46 -5.00
N ASN A 139 -5.55 5.14 -4.81
CA ASN A 139 -6.32 4.22 -5.62
C ASN A 139 -7.36 3.55 -4.72
N THR A 140 -8.13 2.57 -5.22
CA THR A 140 -9.24 1.93 -4.49
C THR A 140 -8.91 1.52 -3.05
N ASN A 141 -7.74 0.90 -2.82
CA ASN A 141 -7.31 0.44 -1.50
C ASN A 141 -5.87 0.84 -1.17
N ASP A 142 -5.26 1.75 -1.94
CA ASP A 142 -3.87 2.17 -1.77
C ASP A 142 -3.84 3.69 -1.53
N PHE A 143 -3.12 4.13 -0.50
CA PHE A 143 -2.99 5.53 -0.12
C PHE A 143 -1.52 5.85 0.09
N LEU A 144 -0.99 6.83 -0.65
CA LEU A 144 0.37 7.32 -0.46
C LEU A 144 0.32 8.64 0.31
N PHE A 145 0.98 8.69 1.46
CA PHE A 145 1.05 9.88 2.31
C PHE A 145 2.45 10.48 2.34
N ASP A 146 2.53 11.81 2.28
CA ASP A 146 3.69 12.60 2.66
C ASP A 146 3.63 12.86 4.16
N VAL A 147 4.59 12.30 4.91
CA VAL A 147 4.59 12.30 6.37
C VAL A 147 5.86 12.98 6.88
N VAL A 148 5.71 13.87 7.86
CA VAL A 148 6.85 14.45 8.59
C VAL A 148 6.69 14.11 10.06
N LEU A 149 7.63 13.31 10.56
CA LEU A 149 7.77 13.02 11.97
C LEU A 149 8.80 13.96 12.58
N THR A 150 8.59 14.36 13.83
CA THR A 150 9.55 15.21 14.55
C THR A 150 9.78 14.70 15.95
N ASP A 151 11.02 14.77 16.40
CA ASP A 151 11.36 14.79 17.82
C ASP A 151 11.81 16.20 18.19
N LYS A 152 10.95 16.94 18.89
CA LYS A 152 11.24 18.35 19.22
C LYS A 152 12.35 18.50 20.26
N SER A 153 12.46 17.56 21.18
CA SER A 153 13.48 17.60 22.24
C SER A 153 14.87 17.36 21.65
N MET A 154 14.94 16.42 20.70
CA MET A 154 16.17 16.08 19.98
C MET A 154 16.44 17.00 18.78
N LYS A 155 15.47 17.85 18.40
CA LYS A 155 15.50 18.74 17.21
C LYS A 155 15.63 17.98 15.89
N GLU A 156 15.09 16.78 15.85
CA GLU A 156 15.13 15.90 14.68
C GLU A 156 13.85 15.98 13.86
N VAL A 157 14.01 15.85 12.54
CA VAL A 157 12.92 15.88 11.54
C VAL A 157 13.12 14.73 10.56
N TYR A 158 12.09 13.91 10.42
CA TYR A 158 12.10 12.71 9.58
C TYR A 158 11.01 12.82 8.50
N PRO A 159 11.35 13.34 7.30
CA PRO A 159 10.46 13.31 6.15
C PRO A 159 10.47 11.91 5.52
N ILE A 160 9.29 11.30 5.39
CA ILE A 160 9.12 9.97 4.81
C ILE A 160 7.84 9.95 3.98
N LYS A 161 7.76 9.01 3.03
CA LYS A 161 6.49 8.69 2.36
C LYS A 161 6.03 7.32 2.80
N ILE A 162 4.75 7.20 3.13
CA ILE A 162 4.18 5.95 3.62
C ILE A 162 3.09 5.50 2.69
N LYS A 163 3.21 4.29 2.15
CA LYS A 163 2.13 3.60 1.46
C LYS A 163 1.32 2.83 2.49
N VAL A 164 0.04 3.17 2.60
CA VAL A 164 -0.95 2.46 3.41
C VAL A 164 -1.90 1.73 2.46
N ILE A 165 -2.23 0.48 2.79
CA ILE A 165 -3.24 -0.29 2.07
C ILE A 165 -4.40 -0.65 2.97
N LYS A 166 -5.57 -0.87 2.38
CA LYS A 166 -6.74 -1.44 3.04
C LYS A 166 -6.89 -2.90 2.63
N GLU A 167 -6.71 -3.82 3.56
CA GLU A 167 -6.84 -5.26 3.36
C GLU A 167 -7.73 -5.85 4.47
N ASN A 168 -8.71 -6.67 4.09
CA ASN A 168 -9.63 -7.33 5.04
C ASN A 168 -10.30 -6.36 6.03
N GLY A 169 -10.60 -5.13 5.57
CA GLY A 169 -11.22 -4.09 6.39
C GLY A 169 -10.29 -3.39 7.38
N SER A 170 -9.00 -3.72 7.37
CA SER A 170 -7.97 -3.08 8.20
C SER A 170 -7.00 -2.28 7.33
N PHE A 171 -6.40 -1.24 7.91
CA PHE A 171 -5.31 -0.51 7.27
C PHE A 171 -3.97 -1.11 7.72
N LEU A 172 -3.01 -1.19 6.79
CA LEU A 172 -1.65 -1.67 7.03
C LEU A 172 -0.65 -0.80 6.27
N ILE A 173 0.54 -0.60 6.83
CA ILE A 173 1.66 0.00 6.11
C ILE A 173 2.24 -1.07 5.17
N ALA A 174 2.21 -0.78 3.87
CA ALA A 174 2.76 -1.64 2.84
C ALA A 174 4.13 -1.17 2.33
N ASP A 175 4.50 0.10 2.59
CA ASP A 175 5.84 0.60 2.29
C ASP A 175 6.14 1.88 3.08
N VAL A 176 7.42 2.10 3.41
CA VAL A 176 7.95 3.39 3.88
C VAL A 176 9.17 3.71 3.03
N LEU A 177 9.03 4.76 2.22
CA LEU A 177 10.11 5.24 1.37
C LEU A 177 10.98 6.19 2.19
N GLN A 178 12.19 5.75 2.50
CA GLN A 178 13.20 6.48 3.25
C GLN A 178 14.41 6.72 2.34
N ASP A 179 14.89 7.96 2.30
CA ASP A 179 16.15 8.25 1.66
C ASP A 179 17.30 7.73 2.54
N VAL A 180 18.35 7.21 1.90
CA VAL A 180 19.59 6.89 2.61
C VAL A 180 20.16 8.21 3.17
N PRO A 181 20.56 8.28 4.45
CA PRO A 181 21.10 9.51 5.00
C PRO A 181 22.43 9.82 4.29
N GLU A 182 22.57 11.03 3.76
CA GLU A 182 23.87 11.53 3.34
C GLU A 182 24.69 11.83 4.60
N PHE A 183 25.55 10.91 5.01
CA PHE A 183 26.54 11.19 6.05
C PHE A 183 27.65 12.07 5.44
N ASN A 184 27.64 13.35 5.79
CA ASN A 184 28.70 14.31 5.45
C ASN A 184 29.96 14.09 6.30
#